data_AF-X1EBH3-F1
#
_entry.id   AF-X1EBH3-F1
#
_cell.length_a   1.000
_cell.length_b   1.000
_cell.length_c   1.000
_cell.angle_alpha   90.00
_cell.angle_beta   90.00
_cell.angle_gamma   90.00
#
_symmetry.space_group_name_H-M   'P 1'
#
loop_
_entity.id
_entity.type
_entity.pdbx_description
1 polymer ?
#
loop_
_entity_poly.entity_id
_entity_poly.type
_entity_poly.pdbx_seq_one_letter_code
_entity_poly.pdbx_strand_id
1 'polypeptide(L)'
;MSQIIQYGSRLAEDQEKLSTRFADVGDIIREANFYATQDDSDHITAFHVQKAIEEKIYRSNLIQEKIQEMIDRGFLLIDTEGDTVGQVNGLSVTSLGDFAFGRPSRVTSSIGMGREGIID
;
A
#
# COMPACT_ATOMS: atom_id res chain seq x y z
N MET A 1 -2.46 -15.24 16.33
CA MET A 1 -3.32 -15.76 15.25
C MET A 1 -4.09 -14.67 14.49
N SER A 2 -4.71 -13.68 15.16
CA SER A 2 -5.52 -12.63 14.49
C SER A 2 -4.80 -11.88 13.37
N GLN A 3 -3.53 -11.51 13.58
CA GLN A 3 -2.69 -10.83 12.59
C GLN A 3 -2.51 -11.63 11.29
N ILE A 4 -2.32 -12.95 11.39
CA ILE A 4 -2.18 -13.83 10.22
C ILE A 4 -3.50 -13.94 9.45
N ILE A 5 -4.64 -13.99 10.15
CA ILE A 5 -5.96 -14.01 9.53
C ILE A 5 -6.20 -12.70 8.76
N GLN A 6 -5.87 -11.55 9.35
CA GLN A 6 -5.95 -10.25 8.68
C GLN A 6 -5.05 -10.19 7.45
N TYR A 7 -3.81 -10.68 7.54
CA TYR A 7 -2.92 -10.78 6.38
C TYR A 7 -3.50 -11.66 5.28
N GLY A 8 -4.05 -12.83 5.63
CA GLY A 8 -4.70 -13.75 4.69
C GLY A 8 -5.95 -13.17 4.01
N SER A 9 -6.75 -12.39 4.73
CA SER A 9 -7.90 -11.66 4.18
C SER A 9 -7.47 -10.51 3.27
N ARG A 10 -6.44 -9.74 3.68
CA ARG A 10 -5.85 -8.69 2.83
C ARG A 10 -5.29 -9.25 1.54
N LEU A 11 -4.63 -10.41 1.58
CA LEU A 11 -4.11 -11.10 0.41
C LEU A 11 -5.23 -11.65 -0.50
N ALA A 12 -6.43 -11.86 0.03
CA ALA A 12 -7.61 -12.24 -0.74
C ALA A 12 -8.40 -11.03 -1.28
N GLU A 13 -8.05 -9.81 -0.85
CA GLU A 13 -8.78 -8.57 -1.14
C GLU A 13 -10.28 -8.65 -0.75
N ASP A 14 -10.60 -9.47 0.26
CA ASP A 14 -11.96 -9.80 0.64
C ASP A 14 -12.02 -10.02 2.17
N GLN A 15 -12.94 -9.32 2.85
CA GLN A 15 -13.07 -9.37 4.31
C GLN A 15 -13.72 -10.67 4.81
N GLU A 16 -14.43 -11.39 3.94
CA GLU A 16 -15.13 -12.64 4.26
C GLU A 16 -14.37 -13.89 3.80
N LYS A 17 -13.24 -13.72 3.09
CA LYS A 17 -12.42 -14.82 2.57
C LYS A 17 -10.99 -14.77 3.07
N LEU A 18 -10.32 -15.92 2.98
CA LEU A 18 -8.90 -16.07 3.24
C LEU A 18 -8.19 -16.58 1.99
N SER A 19 -7.00 -16.04 1.74
CA SER A 19 -6.19 -16.44 0.60
C SER A 19 -5.72 -17.89 0.74
N THR A 20 -5.76 -18.62 -0.37
CA THR A 20 -5.20 -19.98 -0.50
C THR A 20 -3.73 -19.99 -0.91
N ARG A 21 -3.10 -18.81 -0.99
CA ARG A 21 -1.67 -18.64 -1.25
C ARG A 21 -0.87 -18.99 0.01
N PHE A 22 -0.91 -20.27 0.41
CA PHE A 22 -0.31 -20.76 1.65
C PHE A 22 1.20 -20.54 1.73
N ALA A 23 1.88 -20.47 0.59
CA ALA A 23 3.30 -20.12 0.52
C ALA A 23 3.56 -18.70 1.09
N ASP A 24 2.81 -17.69 0.63
CA ASP A 24 2.98 -16.31 1.09
C ASP A 24 2.62 -16.13 2.57
N VAL A 25 1.63 -16.87 3.06
CA VAL A 25 1.27 -16.88 4.48
C VAL A 25 2.36 -17.58 5.31
N GLY A 26 2.89 -18.69 4.80
CA GLY A 26 3.99 -19.43 5.41
C GLY A 26 5.29 -18.62 5.50
N ASP A 27 5.58 -17.78 4.51
CA ASP A 27 6.74 -16.88 4.53
C ASP A 27 6.67 -15.91 5.70
N ILE A 28 5.52 -15.25 5.90
CA ILE A 28 5.30 -14.35 7.04
C ILE A 28 5.41 -15.10 8.37
N ILE A 29 4.89 -16.32 8.48
CA ILE A 29 5.01 -17.13 9.70
C ILE A 29 6.48 -17.45 9.99
N ARG A 30 7.27 -17.80 8.97
CA ARG A 30 8.70 -18.09 9.12
C ARG A 30 9.49 -16.88 9.58
N GLU A 31 9.26 -15.71 8.96
CA GLU A 31 9.90 -14.45 9.38
C GLU A 31 9.47 -14.06 10.80
N ALA A 32 8.19 -14.21 11.14
CA ALA A 32 7.69 -13.93 12.49
C ALA A 32 8.31 -14.88 13.53
N ASN A 33 8.52 -16.15 13.20
CA ASN A 33 9.21 -17.09 14.06
C ASN A 33 10.67 -16.69 14.28
N PHE A 34 11.36 -16.24 13.22
CA PHE A 34 12.73 -15.74 13.33
C PHE A 34 12.83 -14.54 14.29
N TYR A 35 11.91 -13.58 14.22
CA TYR A 35 11.87 -12.46 15.18
C TYR A 35 11.54 -12.93 16.60
N ALA A 36 10.62 -13.88 16.76
CA ALA A 36 10.32 -14.46 18.07
C ALA A 36 11.55 -15.13 18.72
N THR A 37 12.33 -15.86 17.92
CA THR A 37 13.60 -16.46 18.38
C THR A 37 14.63 -15.39 18.75
N GLN A 38 14.73 -14.28 17.99
CA GLN A 38 15.64 -13.18 18.36
C GLN A 38 15.24 -12.47 19.65
N ASP A 39 13.95 -12.39 19.94
CA ASP A 39 13.43 -11.76 21.15
C ASP A 39 13.33 -12.76 22.34
N ASP A 40 13.94 -13.95 22.23
CA ASP A 40 13.89 -15.06 23.22
C ASP A 40 12.45 -15.40 23.68
N SER A 41 11.48 -15.29 22.77
CA SER A 41 10.08 -15.55 23.04
C SER A 41 9.69 -16.98 22.71
N ASP A 42 9.10 -17.70 23.68
CA ASP A 42 8.62 -19.08 23.50
C ASP A 42 7.55 -19.22 22.41
N HIS A 43 6.82 -18.15 22.12
CA HIS A 43 5.72 -18.13 21.16
C HIS A 43 5.78 -16.93 20.20
N ILE A 44 5.23 -17.12 19.00
CA ILE A 44 5.01 -16.03 18.05
C ILE A 44 3.85 -15.17 18.55
N THR A 45 4.14 -13.91 18.88
CA THR A 45 3.16 -12.92 19.31
C THR A 45 2.67 -12.10 18.11
N ALA A 46 1.61 -11.30 18.32
CA ALA A 46 1.13 -10.36 17.30
C ALA A 46 2.21 -9.35 16.87
N PHE A 47 3.10 -8.97 17.80
CA PHE A 47 4.22 -8.08 17.54
C PHE A 47 5.20 -8.67 16.51
N HIS A 48 5.59 -9.94 16.67
CA HIS A 48 6.52 -10.58 15.72
C HIS A 48 5.92 -10.71 14.31
N VAL A 49 4.60 -10.96 14.19
CA VAL A 49 3.92 -11.01 12.90
C VAL A 49 3.86 -9.63 12.24
N GLN A 50 3.51 -8.61 13.01
CA GLN A 50 3.48 -7.22 12.51
C GLN A 50 4.87 -6.79 12.03
N LYS A 51 5.92 -7.08 12.81
CA LYS A 51 7.31 -6.80 12.45
C LYS A 51 7.72 -7.51 11.16
N ALA A 52 7.35 -8.78 10.98
CA ALA A 52 7.62 -9.50 9.73
C ALA A 52 6.95 -8.86 8.51
N ILE A 53 5.70 -8.39 8.65
CA ILE A 53 4.99 -7.70 7.57
C ILE A 53 5.65 -6.34 7.26
N GLU A 54 5.99 -5.56 8.28
CA GLU A 54 6.63 -4.24 8.14
C GLU A 54 8.00 -4.36 7.48
N GLU A 55 8.82 -5.32 7.90
CA GLU A 55 10.13 -5.57 7.32
C GLU A 55 10.04 -6.07 5.88
N LYS A 56 9.03 -6.90 5.55
CA LYS A 56 8.75 -7.26 4.15
C LYS A 56 8.41 -6.04 3.31
N ILE A 57 7.57 -5.13 3.81
CA ILE A 57 7.20 -3.88 3.13
C ILE A 57 8.44 -2.99 2.95
N TYR A 58 9.21 -2.78 4.02
CA TYR A 58 10.41 -1.95 4.01
C TYR A 58 11.45 -2.42 2.97
N ARG A 59 11.60 -3.73 2.77
CA ARG A 59 12.48 -4.26 1.73
C ARG A 59 12.02 -3.94 0.30
N SER A 60 10.75 -3.63 0.08
CA SER A 60 10.16 -3.45 -1.25
C SER A 60 9.63 -2.03 -1.52
N ASN A 61 9.57 -1.14 -0.53
CA ASN A 61 8.89 0.16 -0.63
C ASN A 61 9.72 1.29 -1.25
N LEU A 62 10.97 1.06 -1.68
CA LEU A 62 11.87 2.11 -2.19
C LEU A 62 11.22 3.03 -3.23
N ILE A 63 10.46 2.47 -4.17
CA ILE A 63 9.78 3.27 -5.22
C ILE A 63 8.66 4.12 -4.62
N GLN A 64 7.90 3.60 -3.66
CA GLN A 64 6.87 4.35 -2.94
C GLN A 64 7.51 5.53 -2.20
N GLU A 65 8.62 5.30 -1.48
CA GLU A 65 9.32 6.36 -0.77
C GLU A 65 9.84 7.44 -1.71
N LYS A 66 10.37 7.06 -2.89
CA LYS A 66 10.82 8.02 -3.89
C LYS A 66 9.68 8.85 -4.47
N ILE A 67 8.51 8.25 -4.68
CA ILE A 67 7.32 8.98 -5.11
C ILE A 67 6.87 9.96 -4.02
N GLN A 68 6.87 9.53 -2.75
CA GLN A 68 6.53 10.41 -1.63
C GLN A 68 7.52 11.58 -1.54
N GLU A 69 8.82 11.32 -1.65
CA GLU A 69 9.86 12.37 -1.68
C GLU A 69 9.60 13.38 -2.81
N MET A 70 9.20 12.91 -3.99
CA MET A 70 8.87 13.79 -5.12
C MET A 70 7.62 14.64 -4.87
N ILE A 71 6.64 14.12 -4.14
CA ILE A 71 5.45 14.88 -3.71
C ILE A 71 5.87 15.96 -2.71
N ASP A 72 6.59 15.57 -1.66
CA ASP A 72 7.01 16.47 -0.58
C ASP A 72 7.91 17.62 -1.10
N ARG A 73 8.72 17.34 -2.12
CA ARG A 73 9.59 18.33 -2.79
C ARG A 73 8.86 19.15 -3.87
N GLY A 74 7.59 18.88 -4.14
CA GLY A 74 6.78 19.60 -5.13
C GLY A 74 7.13 19.27 -6.59
N PHE A 75 7.89 18.21 -6.86
CA PHE A 75 8.08 17.70 -8.22
C PHE A 75 6.82 17.03 -8.75
N LEU A 76 6.11 16.31 -7.88
CA LEU A 76 4.76 15.81 -8.14
C LEU A 76 3.78 16.73 -7.42
N LEU A 77 3.01 17.48 -8.20
CA LEU A 77 2.08 18.48 -7.68
C LEU A 77 0.79 17.80 -7.19
N ILE A 78 0.75 17.52 -5.89
CA ILE A 78 -0.39 16.95 -5.18
C ILE A 78 -0.72 17.86 -3.99
N ASP A 79 -1.91 18.45 -4.01
CA ASP A 79 -2.40 19.31 -2.95
C ASP A 79 -3.28 18.50 -2.00
N THR A 80 -2.92 18.41 -0.72
CA THR A 80 -3.68 17.67 0.32
C THR A 80 -4.52 18.58 1.21
N GLU A 81 -4.35 19.88 1.09
CA GLU A 81 -5.04 20.91 1.87
C GLU A 81 -5.56 22.02 0.96
N GLY A 82 -6.57 22.76 1.43
CA GLY A 82 -7.23 23.81 0.67
C GLY A 82 -8.21 23.28 -0.38
N ASP A 83 -8.65 24.17 -1.26
CA ASP A 83 -9.61 23.88 -2.32
C ASP A 83 -9.16 24.50 -3.66
N THR A 84 -9.49 23.85 -4.77
CA THR A 84 -9.21 24.34 -6.11
C THR A 84 -10.29 23.88 -7.08
N VAL A 85 -10.87 24.81 -7.84
CA VAL A 85 -11.94 24.52 -8.81
C VAL A 85 -11.38 23.71 -9.97
N GLY A 86 -12.11 22.65 -10.35
CA GLY A 86 -11.75 21.81 -11.50
C GLY A 86 -10.56 20.88 -11.24
N GLN A 87 -10.23 20.59 -9.97
CA GLN A 87 -9.18 19.62 -9.64
C GLN A 87 -9.68 18.59 -8.63
N VAL A 88 -9.18 17.36 -8.75
CA VAL A 88 -9.43 16.27 -7.81
C VAL A 88 -8.20 15.37 -7.71
N ASN A 89 -7.95 14.82 -6.53
CA ASN A 89 -6.95 13.78 -6.33
C ASN A 89 -7.57 12.41 -6.65
N GLY A 90 -7.23 11.87 -7.80
CA GLY A 90 -7.47 10.47 -8.12
C GLY A 90 -6.56 9.55 -7.33
N LEU A 91 -7.04 8.36 -7.00
CA LEU A 91 -6.23 7.30 -6.39
C LEU A 91 -5.94 6.23 -7.43
N SER A 92 -4.67 5.85 -7.54
CA SER A 92 -4.22 4.78 -8.44
C SER A 92 -3.38 3.78 -7.67
N VAL A 93 -3.42 2.52 -8.10
CA VAL A 93 -2.59 1.44 -7.52
C VAL A 93 -1.44 1.17 -8.47
N THR A 94 -0.21 1.21 -7.95
CA THR A 94 0.99 0.79 -8.66
C THR A 94 1.41 -0.58 -8.14
N SER A 95 1.62 -1.54 -9.05
CA SER A 95 2.10 -2.89 -8.72
C SER A 95 3.50 -3.11 -9.26
N LEU A 96 4.42 -3.53 -8.38
CA LEU A 96 5.81 -3.85 -8.63
C LEU A 96 6.05 -5.33 -8.31
N GLY A 97 5.26 -6.22 -8.91
CA GLY A 97 5.36 -7.65 -8.66
C GLY A 97 4.75 -8.05 -7.32
N ASP A 98 5.59 -8.25 -6.30
CA ASP A 98 5.19 -8.71 -4.97
C ASP A 98 4.82 -7.57 -4.00
N PHE A 99 4.99 -6.32 -4.45
CA PHE A 99 4.62 -5.13 -3.71
C PHE A 99 3.68 -4.24 -4.51
N ALA A 100 2.59 -3.80 -3.89
CA ALA A 100 1.66 -2.85 -4.47
C ALA A 100 1.39 -1.73 -3.47
N PHE A 101 1.28 -0.50 -3.98
CA PHE A 101 0.99 0.67 -3.16
C PHE A 101 0.06 1.63 -3.90
N GLY A 102 -0.76 2.32 -3.13
CA GLY A 102 -1.59 3.41 -3.64
C GLY A 102 -0.78 4.69 -3.78
N ARG A 103 -1.04 5.47 -4.82
CA ARG A 103 -0.51 6.83 -4.96
C ARG A 103 -1.60 7.80 -5.44
N PRO A 104 -1.60 9.05 -4.95
CA PRO A 104 -2.47 10.08 -5.47
C PRO A 104 -2.02 10.53 -6.88
N SER A 105 -2.95 11.04 -7.66
CA SER A 105 -2.71 11.63 -8.97
C SER A 105 -3.66 12.79 -9.17
N ARG A 106 -3.12 13.98 -9.48
CA ARG A 106 -3.93 15.17 -9.69
C ARG A 106 -4.60 15.12 -11.06
N VAL A 107 -5.93 15.10 -11.06
CA VAL A 107 -6.76 15.15 -12.26
C VAL A 107 -7.37 16.55 -12.36
N THR A 108 -7.27 17.16 -13.54
CA THR A 108 -7.77 18.52 -13.79
C THR A 108 -8.84 18.50 -14.87
N SER A 109 -9.88 19.32 -14.70
CA SER A 109 -10.92 19.56 -15.68
C SER A 109 -11.06 21.06 -15.91
N SER A 110 -11.30 21.44 -17.17
CA SER A 110 -11.57 22.83 -17.54
C SER A 110 -12.68 22.88 -18.58
N ILE A 111 -13.44 23.96 -18.58
CA ILE A 111 -14.50 24.23 -19.56
C ILE A 111 -14.13 25.45 -20.38
N GLY A 112 -14.49 25.45 -21.66
CA GLY A 112 -14.25 26.56 -22.58
C GLY A 112 -15.38 26.69 -23.58
N MET A 113 -15.54 27.87 -24.18
CA MET A 113 -16.50 28.06 -25.27
C MET A 113 -16.07 27.26 -26.49
N GLY A 114 -16.97 26.44 -27.02
CA GLY A 114 -16.69 25.54 -28.14
C GLY A 114 -17.89 24.69 -28.52
N ARG A 115 -17.70 23.75 -29.44
CA ARG A 115 -18.72 22.72 -29.73
C ARG A 115 -18.79 21.73 -28.57
N GLU A 116 -19.98 21.22 -28.31
CA GLU A 116 -20.23 20.21 -27.30
C GLU A 116 -19.34 18.96 -27.52
N GLY A 117 -18.73 18.46 -26.45
CA GLY A 117 -17.87 17.28 -26.46
C GLY A 117 -17.01 17.17 -25.21
N ILE A 118 -16.50 15.95 -24.95
CA ILE A 118 -15.51 15.65 -23.90
C ILE A 118 -14.19 15.30 -24.61
N ILE A 119 -13.08 15.78 -24.06
CA ILE A 119 -11.72 15.43 -24.46
C ILE A 119 -11.05 14.78 -23.24
N ASP A 120 -10.49 13.59 -23.40
CA ASP A 120 -9.83 12.78 -22.36
C ASP A 120 -8.37 12.50 -22.77
#